data_AF-A0A1H8U3M1-F1
#
_entry.id   AF-A0A1H8U3M1-F1
#
_cell.length_a   1.000
_cell.length_b   1.000
_cell.length_c   1.000
_cell.angle_alpha   90.00
_cell.angle_beta   90.00
_cell.angle_gamma   90.00
#
_symmetry.space_group_name_H-M   'P 1'
#
loop_
_entity.id
_entity.type
_entity.pdbx_description
1 polymer ?
#
loop_
_entity_poly.entity_id
_entity_poly.type
_entity_poly.pdbx_seq_one_letter_code
_entity_poly.pdbx_strand_id
1 'polypeptide(L)' 'MSNALATNNDARLQDDKRTEMLDAIGSKWSKFSKQELSDLKTNDELVTQVVAKYGVEKIAAQHDVDALMNGHNLTA' A
#
# COMPACT_ATOMS: atom_id res chain seq x y z
N MET A 1 28.40 -11.25 -22.05
CA MET A 1 27.98 -11.65 -20.69
C MET A 1 26.69 -10.88 -20.40
N SER A 2 25.55 -11.56 -20.40
CA SER A 2 24.21 -10.97 -20.46
C SER A 2 23.50 -11.03 -19.11
N ASN A 3 23.74 -10.05 -18.23
CA ASN A 3 23.10 -9.99 -16.91
C ASN A 3 22.27 -8.71 -16.68
N ALA A 4 21.84 -8.00 -17.74
CA ALA A 4 21.07 -6.75 -17.62
C ALA A 4 19.53 -6.93 -17.68
N LEU A 5 19.02 -8.16 -17.80
CA LEU A 5 17.58 -8.41 -18.03
C LEU A 5 16.80 -8.85 -16.78
N ALA A 6 17.45 -9.34 -15.73
CA ALA A 6 16.74 -9.78 -14.53
C ALA A 6 16.14 -8.61 -13.74
N THR A 7 16.89 -7.52 -13.58
CA THR A 7 16.51 -6.37 -12.75
C THR A 7 15.26 -5.61 -13.24
N ASN A 8 15.00 -5.62 -14.56
CA ASN A 8 13.88 -4.86 -15.13
C ASN A 8 12.53 -5.57 -14.97
N ASN A 9 12.55 -6.91 -14.91
CA ASN A 9 11.32 -7.67 -14.68
C ASN A 9 10.92 -7.62 -13.21
N ASP A 10 11.89 -7.67 -12.29
CA ASP A 10 11.63 -7.59 -10.85
C ASP A 10 11.08 -6.21 -10.44
N ALA A 11 11.60 -5.12 -11.01
CA ALA A 11 11.08 -3.78 -10.77
C ALA A 11 9.64 -3.60 -11.28
N ARG A 12 9.33 -4.11 -12.48
CA ARG A 12 7.97 -4.06 -13.04
C ARG A 12 6.98 -4.89 -12.25
N LEU A 13 7.39 -6.07 -11.78
CA LEU A 13 6.57 -6.92 -10.90
C LEU A 13 6.26 -6.24 -9.56
N GLN A 14 7.19 -5.44 -9.02
CA GLN A 14 6.95 -4.66 -7.80
C GLN A 14 5.99 -3.50 -8.03
N ASP A 15 6.09 -2.80 -9.16
CA ASP A 15 5.19 -1.69 -9.49
C ASP A 15 3.75 -2.15 -9.76
N ASP A 16 3.59 -3.28 -10.46
CA ASP A 16 2.27 -3.88 -10.71
C ASP A 16 1.62 -4.32 -9.39
N LYS A 17 2.39 -5.02 -8.53
CA LYS A 17 1.90 -5.45 -7.21
C LYS A 17 1.57 -4.27 -6.30
N ARG A 18 2.40 -3.21 -6.31
CA ARG A 18 2.12 -1.97 -5.55
C ARG A 18 0.82 -1.34 -6.06
N THR A 19 0.63 -1.24 -7.37
CA THR A 19 -0.57 -0.61 -7.96
C THR A 19 -1.83 -1.37 -7.57
N GLU A 20 -1.84 -2.70 -7.67
CA GLU A 20 -2.95 -3.55 -7.23
C GLU A 20 -3.25 -3.35 -5.73
N MET A 21 -2.20 -3.23 -4.92
CA MET A 21 -2.33 -3.01 -3.48
C MET A 21 -2.93 -1.64 -3.16
N LEU A 22 -2.49 -0.58 -3.86
CA LEU A 22 -3.06 0.77 -3.74
C LEU A 22 -4.52 0.80 -4.19
N ASP A 23 -4.88 0.12 -5.28
CA ASP A 23 -6.27 0.02 -5.72
C ASP A 23 -7.14 -0.73 -4.70
N ALA A 24 -6.62 -1.79 -4.08
CA ALA A 24 -7.31 -2.50 -3.00
C ALA A 24 -7.52 -1.62 -1.76
N ILE A 25 -6.52 -0.80 -1.38
CA ILE A 25 -6.64 0.20 -0.31
C ILE A 25 -7.74 1.22 -0.65
N GLY A 26 -7.73 1.78 -1.88
CA GLY A 26 -8.74 2.74 -2.30
C GLY A 26 -10.15 2.16 -2.35
N SER A 27 -10.27 0.87 -2.69
CA SER A 27 -11.54 0.14 -2.66
C SER A 27 -12.06 -0.07 -1.23
N LYS A 28 -11.20 -0.48 -0.29
CA LYS A 28 -11.57 -0.68 1.13
C LYS A 28 -11.89 0.65 1.84
N TRP A 29 -11.12 1.70 1.54
CA TRP A 29 -11.28 3.01 2.17
C TRP A 29 -11.61 4.09 1.13
N SER A 30 -12.90 4.24 0.81
CA SER A 30 -13.38 5.17 -0.23
C SER A 30 -13.12 6.67 0.03
N LYS A 31 -12.69 7.07 1.24
CA LYS A 31 -12.26 8.45 1.54
C LYS A 31 -10.84 8.78 1.07
N PHE A 32 -10.08 7.80 0.58
CA PHE A 32 -8.77 8.04 0.00
C PHE A 32 -8.88 8.34 -1.48
N SER A 33 -8.13 9.34 -1.92
CA SER A 33 -7.93 9.61 -3.33
C SER A 33 -6.74 8.81 -3.89
N LYS A 34 -6.73 8.55 -5.21
CA LYS A 34 -5.61 7.85 -5.86
C LYS A 34 -4.26 8.54 -5.64
N GLN A 35 -4.25 9.87 -5.52
CA GLN A 35 -3.05 10.63 -5.24
C GLN A 35 -2.55 10.39 -3.82
N GLU A 36 -3.43 10.48 -2.82
CA GLU A 36 -3.06 10.16 -1.43
C GLU A 36 -2.53 8.74 -1.29
N LEU A 37 -3.11 7.79 -2.04
CA LEU A 37 -2.65 6.40 -2.07
C LEU A 37 -1.28 6.26 -2.75
N SER A 38 -1.06 6.96 -3.86
CA SER A 38 0.22 6.95 -4.57
C SER A 38 1.35 7.60 -3.75
N ASP A 39 0.99 8.53 -2.86
CA ASP A 39 1.93 9.16 -1.93
C ASP A 39 2.27 8.26 -0.72
N LEU A 40 1.48 7.21 -0.46
CA LEU A 40 1.77 6.23 0.60
C LEU A 40 2.96 5.36 0.22
N LYS A 41 3.99 5.38 1.06
CA LYS A 41 5.20 4.55 0.90
C LYS A 41 5.26 3.43 1.92
N THR A 42 4.56 3.59 3.04
CA THR A 42 4.63 2.66 4.17
C THR A 42 3.24 2.37 4.77
N ASN A 43 3.13 1.22 5.44
CA ASN A 43 1.92 0.86 6.18
C ASN A 43 1.63 1.85 7.32
N ASP A 44 2.65 2.40 7.98
CA ASP A 44 2.47 3.36 9.08
C ASP A 44 1.85 4.68 8.60
N GLU A 45 2.24 5.17 7.42
CA GLU A 45 1.59 6.32 6.78
C GLU A 45 0.13 6.02 6.46
N LEU A 46 -0.17 4.82 5.95
CA LEU A 46 -1.54 4.40 5.66
C LEU A 46 -2.38 4.38 6.95
N VAL A 47 -1.89 3.73 8.01
CA VAL A 47 -2.55 3.70 9.32
C VAL A 47 -2.80 5.12 9.83
N THR A 48 -1.82 6.01 9.72
CA THR A 48 -1.94 7.41 10.16
C THR A 48 -3.03 8.16 9.41
N GLN A 49 -3.10 7.99 8.09
CA GLN A 49 -4.14 8.61 7.27
C GLN A 49 -5.53 7.98 7.53
N VAL A 50 -5.62 6.67 7.76
CA VAL A 50 -6.88 5.98 8.09
C VAL A 50 -7.44 6.53 9.41
N VAL A 51 -6.59 6.63 10.45
CA VAL A 51 -6.95 7.23 11.74
C VAL A 51 -7.44 8.67 11.54
N ALA A 52 -6.71 9.48 10.77
CA ALA A 52 -7.06 10.88 10.54
C ALA A 52 -8.38 11.07 9.75
N LYS A 53 -8.64 10.25 8.72
CA LYS A 53 -9.83 10.39 7.83
C LYS A 53 -11.09 9.76 8.40
N TYR A 54 -10.95 8.68 9.16
CA TYR A 54 -12.08 7.89 9.69
C TYR A 54 -12.28 8.09 11.18
N GLY A 55 -11.32 8.66 11.91
CA GLY A 55 -11.41 8.84 13.36
C GLY A 55 -11.39 7.52 14.12
N VAL A 56 -10.86 6.45 13.52
CA VAL A 56 -10.75 5.13 14.14
C VAL A 56 -9.51 5.05 15.01
N GLU A 57 -9.51 4.15 15.99
CA GLU A 57 -8.33 3.90 16.81
C GLU A 57 -7.18 3.36 15.97
N LYS A 58 -5.93 3.70 16.35
CA LYS A 58 -4.72 3.25 15.66
C LYS A 58 -4.67 1.71 15.55
N ILE A 59 -5.08 0.99 16.60
CA ILE A 59 -5.08 -0.47 16.62
C ILE A 59 -6.06 -1.04 15.59
N ALA A 60 -7.26 -0.45 15.47
CA ALA A 60 -8.24 -0.86 14.48
C ALA A 60 -7.75 -0.58 13.05
N ALA A 61 -7.16 0.61 12.82
CA ALA A 61 -6.56 0.95 11.53
C ALA A 61 -5.40 0.01 11.16
N GLN A 62 -4.52 -0.32 12.13
CA GLN A 62 -3.42 -1.27 11.93
C GLN A 62 -3.96 -2.64 11.53
N HIS A 63 -4.95 -3.16 12.26
CA HIS A 63 -5.58 -4.44 11.96
C HIS A 63 -6.23 -4.45 10.57
N ASP A 64 -6.89 -3.36 10.17
CA ASP A 64 -7.49 -3.24 8.84
C ASP A 64 -6.44 -3.21 7.72
N VAL A 65 -5.31 -2.53 7.95
CA VAL A 65 -4.15 -2.55 7.05
C VAL A 65 -3.56 -3.94 6.96
N ASP A 66 -3.28 -4.59 8.09
CA ASP A 66 -2.72 -5.94 8.12
C ASP A 66 -3.63 -6.96 7.43
N ALA A 67 -4.95 -6.85 7.65
CA ALA A 67 -5.95 -7.70 7.01
C ALA A 67 -6.04 -7.48 5.50
N LEU A 68 -5.91 -6.24 5.03
CA LEU A 68 -5.89 -5.93 3.59
C LEU A 68 -4.59 -6.41 2.94
N MET A 69 -3.48 -6.18 3.62
CA MET A 69 -2.15 -6.56 3.19
C MET A 69 -1.94 -8.08 3.19
N ASN A 70 -2.79 -8.83 3.90
CA ASN A 70 -2.71 -10.29 4.03
C ASN A 70 -1.29 -10.75 4.44
N GLY A 71 -0.60 -9.94 5.26
CA GLY A 71 0.80 -10.13 5.67
C GLY A 71 1.88 -9.56 4.74
N HIS A 72 1.54 -8.90 3.62
CA HIS A 72 2.50 -8.21 2.74
C HIS A 72 2.63 -6.73 3.10
N ASN A 73 3.77 -6.31 3.63
CA ASN A 73 3.99 -4.89 3.95
C ASN A 73 4.17 -4.03 2.68
N LEU A 74 3.63 -2.78 2.69
CA LEU A 74 4.25 -1.68 1.92
C LEU A 74 5.64 -1.46 2.53
N THR A 75 6.62 -2.22 2.07
CA THR A 75 8.03 -1.88 2.28
C THR A 75 8.48 -1.02 1.11
N ALA A 76 9.11 0.11 1.43
CA ALA A 76 9.74 1.01 0.48
C ALA A 76 10.87 0.31 -0.30
#